data_AF-A0A9X3XNT0-F1
#
_entry.id   AF-A0A9X3XNT0-F1
#
_cell.length_a   1.000
_cell.length_b   1.000
_cell.length_c   1.000
_cell.angle_alpha   90.00
_cell.angle_beta   90.00
_cell.angle_gamma   90.00
#
_symmetry.space_group_name_H-M   'P 1'
#
loop_
_entity.id
_entity.type
_entity.pdbx_description
1 polymer ?
#
loop_
_entity_poly.entity_id
_entity_poly.type
_entity_poly.pdbx_seq_one_letter_code
_entity_poly.pdbx_strand_id
1 'polypeptide(L)' 'MAKKIGISFKDNNLENEIYDFLKEKSKLLGESAYIKQLLLEKMQEEATKK' A
#
# COMPACT_ATOMS: atom_id res chain seq x y z
N MET A 1 20.06 8.84 5.17
CA MET A 1 18.92 9.14 6.06
C MET A 1 17.66 8.58 5.40
N ALA A 2 16.89 7.73 6.07
CA ALA A 2 15.68 7.15 5.48
C ALA A 2 14.47 8.07 5.70
N LYS A 3 13.69 8.34 4.64
CA LYS A 3 12.40 9.04 4.77
C LYS A 3 11.37 8.04 5.33
N LYS A 4 10.67 8.41 6.40
CA LYS A 4 9.65 7.59 7.06
C LYS A 4 8.27 8.19 6.84
N ILE A 5 7.28 7.33 6.59
CA ILE A 5 5.86 7.68 6.51
C ILE A 5 5.13 6.75 7.48
N GLY A 6 4.33 7.32 8.38
CA GLY A 6 3.41 6.57 9.24
C GLY A 6 2.05 6.46 8.55
N ILE A 7 1.51 5.25 8.49
CA ILE A 7 0.17 4.97 7.95
C ILE A 7 -0.66 4.43 9.10
N SER A 8 -1.83 5.04 9.33
CA SER A 8 -2.79 4.62 10.34
C SER A 8 -4.12 4.32 9.65
N PHE A 9 -4.77 3.25 10.08
CA PHE A 9 -6.10 2.88 9.62
C PHE A 9 -7.13 3.32 10.66
N LYS A 10 -8.22 3.94 10.21
CA LYS A 10 -9.33 4.34 11.07
C LYS A 10 -10.23 3.15 11.38
N ASP A 11 -10.91 3.19 12.53
CA ASP A 11 -11.88 2.16 12.90
C ASP A 11 -13.21 2.37 12.16
N ASN A 12 -13.26 1.87 10.93
CA ASN A 12 -14.46 1.76 10.11
C ASN A 12 -14.35 0.59 9.14
N ASN A 13 -15.49 0.13 8.63
CA ASN A 13 -15.56 -1.08 7.80
C ASN A 13 -14.59 -1.05 6.61
N LEU A 14 -14.55 0.06 5.85
CA LEU A 14 -13.72 0.15 4.66
C LEU A 14 -12.22 0.12 5.00
N GLU A 15 -11.80 0.87 6.02
CA GLU A 15 -10.39 0.88 6.41
C GLU A 15 -9.94 -0.43 7.08
N ASN A 16 -10.84 -1.12 7.77
CA ASN A 16 -10.59 -2.47 8.28
C ASN A 16 -10.38 -3.47 7.12
N GLU A 17 -11.22 -3.42 6.08
CA GLU A 17 -11.04 -4.25 4.88
C GLU A 17 -9.73 -3.97 4.17
N ILE A 18 -9.35 -2.70 4.01
CA ILE A 18 -8.07 -2.31 3.39
C ILE A 18 -6.90 -2.79 4.25
N TYR A 19 -7.00 -2.66 5.57
CA TYR A 19 -5.98 -3.13 6.49
C TYR A 19 -5.80 -4.65 6.36
N ASP A 20 -6.88 -5.42 6.43
CA ASP A 20 -6.82 -6.87 6.34
C ASP A 20 -6.27 -7.33 4.98
N PHE A 21 -6.68 -6.67 3.89
CA PHE A 21 -6.13 -6.92 2.56
C PHE A 21 -4.63 -6.67 2.50
N LEU A 22 -4.16 -5.53 3.02
CA LEU A 22 -2.74 -5.21 3.12
C LEU A 22 -1.99 -6.28 3.93
N LYS A 23 -2.52 -6.68 5.09
CA LYS A 23 -1.90 -7.69 5.96
C LYS A 23 -1.80 -9.04 5.26
N GLU A 24 -2.82 -9.44 4.51
CA GLU A 24 -2.82 -10.69 3.77
C GLU A 24 -1.79 -10.69 2.62
N LYS A 25 -1.83 -9.67 1.75
CA LYS A 25 -0.98 -9.62 0.55
C LYS A 25 0.48 -9.32 0.86
N SER A 26 0.75 -8.66 1.98
CA SER A 26 2.12 -8.33 2.39
C SER A 26 2.82 -9.41 3.23
N LYS A 27 2.19 -10.57 3.49
CA LYS A 27 2.77 -11.64 4.34
C LYS A 27 4.21 -12.03 4.00
N LEU A 28 4.56 -12.06 2.72
CA LEU A 28 5.89 -12.48 2.25
C LEU A 28 6.87 -11.31 2.08
N LEU A 29 6.40 -10.17 1.58
CA LEU A 29 7.24 -9.03 1.16
C LEU A 29 7.36 -7.93 2.23
N GLY A 30 6.44 -7.92 3.20
CA GLY A 30 6.28 -6.85 4.19
C GLY A 30 5.43 -5.69 3.65
N GLU A 31 4.69 -5.05 4.57
CA GLU A 31 3.69 -4.02 4.26
C GLU A 31 4.31 -2.84 3.47
N SER A 32 5.49 -2.39 3.91
CA SER A 32 6.21 -1.29 3.26
C SER A 32 6.66 -1.60 1.83
N ALA A 33 7.02 -2.85 1.53
CA ALA A 33 7.42 -3.25 0.18
C ALA A 33 6.20 -3.36 -0.72
N TYR A 34 5.12 -3.97 -0.21
CA TYR A 34 3.87 -4.14 -0.95
C TYR A 34 3.24 -2.79 -1.33
N ILE A 35 3.16 -1.83 -0.41
CA ILE A 35 2.63 -0.49 -0.70
C ILE A 35 3.46 0.21 -1.77
N LYS A 36 4.80 0.08 -1.74
CA LYS A 36 5.67 0.67 -2.78
C LYS A 36 5.45 0.02 -4.14
N GLN A 37 5.21 -1.29 -4.19
CA GLN A 37 4.89 -1.97 -5.43
C GLN A 37 3.58 -1.42 -6.02
N LEU A 38 2.51 -1.31 -5.22
CA LEU A 38 1.24 -0.75 -5.67
C LEU A 38 1.38 0.69 -6.20
N LEU A 39 2.17 1.53 -5.51
CA LEU A 39 2.44 2.90 -5.96
C LEU A 39 3.22 2.92 -7.28
N LEU A 40 4.21 2.03 -7.44
CA LEU A 40 5.00 1.94 -8.67
C LEU A 40 4.13 1.50 -9.85
N GLU A 41 3.31 0.48 -9.67
CA GLU A 41 2.34 0.00 -10.68
C GLU A 41 1.40 1.15 -11.09
N LYS A 42 0.87 1.88 -10.11
CA LYS A 42 -0.02 3.03 -10.37
C LYS A 42 0.67 4.15 -11.16
N MET A 43 1.91 4.49 -10.79
CA MET A 43 2.71 5.49 -11.51
C MET A 43 2.95 5.08 -12.98
N GLN A 44 3.19 3.79 -13.23
CA GLN A 44 3.39 3.27 -14.58
C GLN A 44 2.09 3.30 -15.40
N GLU A 45 0.96 2.91 -14.82
CA GLU A 45 -0.36 3.02 -15.46
C GLU A 45 -0.69 4.46 -15.88
N GLU A 46 -0.40 5.44 -15.02
CA GLU A 46 -0.65 6.85 -15.30
C GLU A 46 0.30 7.40 -16.37
N ALA A 47 1.55 6.93 -16.40
CA ALA A 47 2.51 7.30 -17.43
C ALA A 47 2.15 6.73 -18.81
N THR A 48 1.54 5.54 -18.86
CA THR A 48 1.14 4.87 -20.12
C THR A 48 -0.23 5.27 -20.65
N LYS A 49 -1.08 5.90 -19.83
CA LYS A 49 -2.38 6.45 -20.24
C LYS A 49 -2.30 7.88 -20.80
N LYS A 50 -1.11 8.50 -20.82
CA LYS A 50 -0.81 9.77 -21.50
C LYS A 50 -0.31 9.51 -22.91
#